data_AF-A0A939WZ79-F1
#
_entry.id   AF-A0A939WZ79-F1
#
_cell.length_a   1.000
_cell.length_b   1.000
_cell.length_c   1.000
_cell.angle_alpha   90.00
_cell.angle_beta   90.00
_cell.angle_gamma   90.00
#
_symmetry.space_group_name_H-M   'P 1'
#
loop_
_entity.id
_entity.type
_entity.pdbx_description
1 polymer ?
#
loop_
_entity_poly.entity_id
_entity_poly.type
_entity_poly.pdbx_seq_one_letter_code
_entity_poly.pdbx_strand_id
1 'polypeptide(L)'
;MRYLGSKESLTDSIKELLQEHNLLQRNFVFFDAFCGMGSVADSMKSIYDHIIINDSLKCSTYFTRGKLYANRCTFDGLGFDPFEFFNNGNNTLHGFIYQNYSPGGSERMYFSEENAGRIDYFRRQIEEWREQGQITEEEYVYLLACLLESVSDVSNTAGVYGAYLKHWDKRALKPIIFSKIDSNEGVCENVESQNDKIEQIISGIECDILYLDPPYTQNQYGTQYHLLETLILNDNPPISRVTGSRPTTPMRSNWSKMYHAHILFEKVVAETNASHIVLSYNNDGFMSKDYIEKTLKRFGIEETYDCKTIDYKKYNNTKCQGADGHQEYLFYIQKKPAEEVIVQSPLNYTGSKTKMVPIIKQYLPHRPLHTFIDAFGGGFNVGINIDAERIVYNDINPFVEGLIKSFSTDTYEYLLYVSKLIQKYELAPNSREGYVALRDKYNNTPIPKRDPRMLYTLILYGFQQQIRFNTDHGFNNPIGSRWFNECLLSKFITFARCSKAKRVEYLNVSFDRLEDQITPDTFVYADPPYRSTLGVYNDGKRGFEGWTIEHEQRLCTFLDLIHQRGAQFMLSYVLQVEGFYNEEVANWAERNNYHVIDIEIPQGRYNNRREVLITNY
;
A
#
# COMPACT_ATOMS: atom_id res chain seq x y z
N MET A 1 -20.94 -9.62 19.64
CA MET A 1 -19.64 -9.96 20.27
C MET A 1 -18.74 -8.74 20.39
N ARG A 2 -17.96 -8.63 21.49
CA ARG A 2 -16.92 -7.58 21.61
C ARG A 2 -15.76 -7.85 20.66
N TYR A 3 -15.46 -6.89 19.80
CA TYR A 3 -14.33 -6.95 18.86
C TYR A 3 -13.57 -5.61 18.83
N LEU A 4 -12.25 -5.69 18.89
CA LEU A 4 -11.38 -4.53 18.84
C LEU A 4 -11.48 -3.90 17.46
N GLY A 5 -11.82 -2.62 17.41
CA GLY A 5 -11.93 -1.88 16.15
C GLY A 5 -13.21 -2.15 15.35
N SER A 6 -14.24 -2.77 15.95
CA SER A 6 -15.56 -2.95 15.29
C SER A 6 -16.08 -1.66 14.65
N LYS A 7 -16.61 -1.76 13.43
CA LYS A 7 -17.14 -0.65 12.64
C LYS A 7 -18.65 -0.55 12.63
N GLU A 8 -19.31 -1.23 13.56
CA GLU A 8 -20.77 -1.19 13.74
C GLU A 8 -21.32 0.25 13.77
N SER A 9 -20.67 1.14 14.52
CA SER A 9 -21.07 2.55 14.60
C SER A 9 -20.75 3.40 13.36
N LEU A 10 -20.03 2.87 12.38
CA LEU A 10 -19.71 3.57 11.12
C LEU A 10 -20.58 3.11 9.95
N THR A 11 -21.37 2.05 10.12
CA THR A 11 -22.12 1.42 9.02
C THR A 11 -23.04 2.41 8.29
N ASP A 12 -23.77 3.26 9.01
CA ASP A 12 -24.63 4.28 8.43
C ASP A 12 -23.83 5.32 7.64
N SER A 13 -22.73 5.84 8.20
CA SER A 13 -21.86 6.81 7.50
C SER A 13 -21.20 6.21 6.25
N ILE A 14 -20.89 4.91 6.25
CA ILE A 14 -20.39 4.21 5.06
C ILE A 14 -21.50 4.15 4.00
N LYS A 15 -22.74 3.79 4.38
CA LYS A 15 -23.88 3.78 3.45
C LYS A 15 -24.17 5.15 2.87
N GLU A 16 -24.13 6.21 3.69
CA GLU A 16 -24.28 7.59 3.25
C GLU A 16 -23.22 8.00 2.22
N LEU A 17 -21.95 7.69 2.49
CA LEU A 17 -20.85 7.95 1.54
C LEU A 17 -21.06 7.20 0.22
N LEU A 18 -21.43 5.91 0.27
CA LEU A 18 -21.73 5.13 -0.93
C LEU A 18 -22.93 5.70 -1.70
N GLN A 19 -23.97 6.17 -1.00
CA GLN A 19 -25.15 6.78 -1.61
C GLN A 19 -24.81 8.09 -2.34
N GLU A 20 -23.98 8.94 -1.75
CA GLU A 20 -23.53 10.21 -2.36
C GLU A 20 -22.75 9.99 -3.66
N HIS A 21 -22.04 8.86 -3.76
CA HIS A 21 -21.34 8.45 -4.98
C HIS A 21 -22.16 7.53 -5.89
N ASN A 22 -23.47 7.35 -5.63
CA ASN A 22 -24.40 6.52 -6.41
C ASN A 22 -24.03 5.03 -6.47
N LEU A 23 -23.45 4.51 -5.39
CA LEU A 23 -22.93 3.15 -5.31
C LEU A 23 -23.87 2.15 -4.63
N LEU A 24 -25.05 2.57 -4.15
CA LEU A 24 -26.04 1.66 -3.56
C LEU A 24 -26.91 0.99 -4.64
N GLN A 25 -26.30 0.17 -5.49
CA GLN A 25 -26.98 -0.56 -6.57
C GLN A 25 -26.77 -2.07 -6.42
N ARG A 26 -27.85 -2.86 -6.58
CA ARG A 26 -27.82 -4.32 -6.29
C ARG A 26 -26.81 -5.11 -7.12
N ASN A 27 -26.57 -4.69 -8.35
CA ASN A 27 -25.71 -5.37 -9.32
C ASN A 27 -24.21 -5.13 -9.10
N PHE A 28 -23.82 -4.24 -8.18
CA PHE A 28 -22.41 -4.08 -7.83
C PHE A 28 -21.94 -5.22 -6.92
N VAL A 29 -20.69 -5.63 -7.13
CA VAL A 29 -19.98 -6.57 -6.27
C VAL A 29 -19.24 -5.79 -5.18
N PHE A 30 -19.66 -5.97 -3.92
CA PHE A 30 -19.05 -5.33 -2.76
C PHE A 30 -18.05 -6.26 -2.09
N PHE A 31 -16.80 -5.81 -1.95
CA PHE A 31 -15.73 -6.58 -1.31
C PHE A 31 -15.32 -5.96 0.03
N ASP A 32 -15.65 -6.65 1.13
CA ASP A 32 -15.15 -6.35 2.48
C ASP A 32 -13.82 -7.07 2.71
N ALA A 33 -12.70 -6.38 2.44
CA ALA A 33 -11.37 -6.99 2.41
C ALA A 33 -10.77 -7.32 3.79
N PHE A 34 -11.35 -6.76 4.86
CA PHE A 34 -10.95 -6.93 6.25
C PHE A 34 -12.19 -7.09 7.14
N CYS A 35 -12.95 -8.15 6.90
CA CYS A 35 -14.32 -8.23 7.37
C CYS A 35 -14.46 -8.29 8.89
N GLY A 36 -13.42 -8.70 9.63
CA GLY A 36 -13.46 -8.79 11.09
C GLY A 36 -14.67 -9.61 11.56
N MET A 37 -15.55 -9.00 12.36
CA MET A 37 -16.79 -9.63 12.85
C MET A 37 -18.03 -9.24 12.04
N GLY A 38 -17.83 -8.83 10.79
CA GLY A 38 -18.85 -8.74 9.75
C GLY A 38 -19.82 -7.58 9.89
N SER A 39 -19.51 -6.54 10.67
CA SER A 39 -20.44 -5.42 10.86
C SER A 39 -20.74 -4.69 9.56
N VAL A 40 -19.72 -4.48 8.71
CA VAL A 40 -19.90 -3.78 7.44
C VAL A 40 -20.57 -4.68 6.41
N ALA A 41 -20.00 -5.86 6.13
CA ALA A 41 -20.63 -6.85 5.24
C ALA A 41 -22.11 -7.13 5.58
N ASP A 42 -22.45 -7.38 6.85
CA ASP A 42 -23.85 -7.63 7.26
C ASP A 42 -24.74 -6.41 7.08
N SER A 43 -24.21 -5.19 7.24
CA SER A 43 -24.98 -3.96 6.96
C SER A 43 -25.28 -3.75 5.48
N MET A 44 -24.48 -4.36 4.59
CA MET A 44 -24.57 -4.23 3.15
C MET A 44 -25.37 -5.36 2.48
N LYS A 45 -25.72 -6.41 3.22
CA LYS A 45 -26.29 -7.65 2.65
C LYS A 45 -27.64 -7.50 1.95
N SER A 46 -28.43 -6.49 2.30
CA SER A 46 -29.70 -6.19 1.64
C SER A 46 -29.56 -5.21 0.46
N ILE A 47 -28.35 -4.66 0.28
CA ILE A 47 -28.04 -3.64 -0.72
C ILE A 47 -27.47 -4.30 -1.97
N TYR A 48 -26.58 -5.29 -1.82
CA TYR A 48 -25.88 -5.96 -2.93
C TYR A 48 -26.27 -7.43 -3.06
N ASP A 49 -26.43 -7.91 -4.29
CA ASP A 49 -26.70 -9.31 -4.57
C ASP A 49 -25.45 -10.19 -4.43
N HIS A 50 -24.27 -9.59 -4.52
CA HIS A 50 -22.99 -10.28 -4.40
C HIS A 50 -22.06 -9.56 -3.42
N ILE A 51 -21.71 -10.24 -2.33
CA ILE A 51 -20.70 -9.80 -1.37
C ILE A 51 -19.54 -10.79 -1.34
N ILE A 52 -18.33 -10.24 -1.48
CA ILE A 52 -17.08 -10.96 -1.22
C ILE A 52 -16.57 -10.51 0.14
N ILE A 53 -16.08 -11.43 0.95
CA ILE A 53 -15.41 -11.10 2.22
C ILE A 53 -14.01 -11.69 2.30
N ASN A 54 -13.13 -11.06 3.05
CA ASN A 54 -11.82 -11.61 3.41
C ASN A 54 -11.41 -11.21 4.83
N ASP A 55 -10.71 -12.12 5.51
CA ASP A 55 -9.87 -11.78 6.67
C ASP A 55 -8.75 -12.82 6.78
N SER A 56 -7.62 -12.42 7.37
CA SER A 56 -6.52 -13.33 7.72
C SER A 56 -6.88 -14.34 8.81
N LEU A 57 -7.87 -14.05 9.65
CA LEU A 57 -8.33 -14.94 10.72
C LEU A 57 -9.55 -15.74 10.28
N LYS A 58 -9.50 -17.05 10.49
CA LYS A 58 -10.62 -17.93 10.13
C LYS A 58 -11.83 -17.67 11.01
N CYS A 59 -11.64 -17.30 12.28
CA CYS A 59 -12.77 -16.94 13.14
C CYS A 59 -13.53 -15.70 12.63
N SER A 60 -12.82 -14.72 12.06
CA SER A 60 -13.44 -13.51 11.48
C SER A 60 -14.30 -13.86 10.25
N THR A 61 -13.76 -14.65 9.32
CA THR A 61 -14.49 -15.05 8.11
C THR A 61 -15.69 -15.94 8.43
N TYR A 62 -15.56 -16.89 9.36
CA TYR A 62 -16.69 -17.74 9.79
C TYR A 62 -17.79 -16.93 10.49
N PHE A 63 -17.41 -16.00 11.37
CA PHE A 63 -18.37 -15.15 12.06
C PHE A 63 -19.13 -14.25 11.08
N THR A 64 -18.42 -13.64 10.13
CA THR A 64 -19.02 -12.79 9.09
C THR A 64 -19.95 -13.59 8.18
N ARG A 65 -19.54 -14.75 7.70
CA ARG A 65 -20.40 -15.65 6.91
C ARG A 65 -21.64 -16.06 7.68
N GLY A 66 -21.50 -16.37 8.97
CA GLY A 66 -22.63 -16.66 9.84
C GLY A 66 -23.67 -15.55 9.82
N LYS A 67 -23.25 -14.28 9.92
CA LYS A 67 -24.17 -13.14 9.79
C LYS A 67 -24.85 -13.06 8.41
N LEU A 68 -24.09 -13.28 7.35
CA LEU A 68 -24.64 -13.24 5.99
C LEU A 68 -25.63 -14.39 5.71
N TYR A 69 -25.46 -15.55 6.35
CA TYR A 69 -26.35 -16.71 6.22
C TYR A 69 -27.48 -16.75 7.26
N ALA A 70 -27.47 -15.89 8.28
CA ALA A 70 -28.37 -15.99 9.43
C ALA A 70 -29.85 -16.13 9.02
N ASN A 71 -30.29 -15.31 8.06
CA ASN A 71 -31.69 -15.27 7.60
C ASN A 71 -32.06 -16.38 6.61
N ARG A 72 -31.11 -17.27 6.25
CA ARG A 72 -31.31 -18.44 5.39
C ARG A 72 -31.41 -19.76 6.16
N CYS A 73 -30.90 -19.80 7.39
CA CYS A 73 -30.79 -21.04 8.16
C CYS A 73 -32.15 -21.45 8.76
N THR A 74 -32.67 -22.62 8.39
CA THR A 74 -33.95 -23.15 8.89
C THR A 74 -33.79 -24.34 9.83
N PHE A 75 -32.69 -25.09 9.71
CA PHE A 75 -32.38 -26.31 10.45
C PHE A 75 -33.36 -27.46 10.21
N ASP A 76 -34.01 -27.50 9.04
CA ASP A 76 -35.00 -28.53 8.72
C ASP A 76 -34.42 -29.96 8.80
N GLY A 77 -33.13 -30.13 8.49
CA GLY A 77 -32.43 -31.42 8.57
C GLY A 77 -32.28 -31.98 9.99
N LEU A 78 -32.32 -31.14 11.02
CA LEU A 78 -32.29 -31.57 12.42
C LEU A 78 -33.67 -32.01 12.92
N GLY A 79 -34.74 -31.39 12.41
CA GLY A 79 -36.12 -31.62 12.88
C GLY A 79 -36.42 -31.05 14.28
N PHE A 80 -35.51 -30.24 14.83
CA PHE A 80 -35.68 -29.53 16.10
C PHE A 80 -34.89 -28.21 16.08
N ASP A 81 -35.23 -27.26 16.97
CA ASP A 81 -34.47 -26.02 17.13
C ASP A 81 -33.14 -26.33 17.86
N PRO A 82 -31.96 -26.13 17.23
CA PRO A 82 -30.67 -26.42 17.86
C PRO A 82 -30.38 -25.53 19.08
N PHE A 83 -30.93 -24.31 19.13
CA PHE A 83 -30.76 -23.40 20.26
C PHE A 83 -31.54 -23.90 21.48
N GLU A 84 -32.78 -24.35 21.29
CA GLU A 84 -33.54 -25.00 22.37
C GLU A 84 -32.88 -26.30 22.82
N PHE A 85 -32.41 -27.14 21.88
CA PHE A 85 -31.70 -28.37 22.17
C PHE A 85 -30.48 -28.14 23.06
N PHE A 86 -29.62 -27.18 22.67
CA PHE A 86 -28.42 -26.88 23.46
C PHE A 86 -28.77 -26.29 24.82
N ASN A 87 -29.74 -25.38 24.91
CA ASN A 87 -30.05 -24.66 26.15
C ASN A 87 -30.88 -25.48 27.15
N ASN A 88 -31.64 -26.48 26.71
CA ASN A 88 -32.39 -27.38 27.59
C ASN A 88 -31.52 -28.52 28.16
N GLY A 89 -30.43 -28.88 27.48
CA GLY A 89 -29.50 -29.90 27.94
C GLY A 89 -28.40 -29.35 28.84
N ASN A 90 -27.89 -30.19 29.76
CA ASN A 90 -26.75 -29.88 30.64
C ASN A 90 -25.50 -30.72 30.32
N ASN A 91 -25.45 -31.31 29.13
CA ASN A 91 -24.33 -32.16 28.71
C ASN A 91 -23.04 -31.35 28.66
N THR A 92 -21.95 -31.99 29.09
CA THR A 92 -20.59 -31.44 29.05
C THR A 92 -19.63 -32.46 28.47
N LEU A 93 -18.53 -31.98 27.90
CA LEU A 93 -17.42 -32.79 27.42
C LEU A 93 -16.11 -32.17 27.92
N HIS A 94 -15.21 -32.94 28.50
CA HIS A 94 -13.94 -32.40 29.01
C HIS A 94 -12.84 -32.46 27.93
N GLY A 95 -13.06 -31.69 26.86
CA GLY A 95 -12.20 -31.61 25.67
C GLY A 95 -11.09 -30.55 25.79
N PHE A 96 -10.63 -30.06 24.64
CA PHE A 96 -9.46 -29.16 24.59
C PHE A 96 -9.69 -27.86 25.36
N ILE A 97 -10.88 -27.28 25.29
CA ILE A 97 -11.18 -26.01 25.96
C ILE A 97 -11.21 -26.20 27.48
N TYR A 98 -11.88 -27.26 27.97
CA TYR A 98 -11.89 -27.62 29.38
C TYR A 98 -10.47 -27.83 29.91
N GLN A 99 -9.68 -28.65 29.22
CA GLN A 99 -8.34 -29.01 29.68
C GLN A 99 -7.38 -27.81 29.71
N ASN A 100 -7.51 -26.87 28.77
CA ASN A 100 -6.47 -25.86 28.54
C ASN A 100 -6.88 -24.42 28.88
N TYR A 101 -8.17 -24.10 28.95
CA TYR A 101 -8.67 -22.73 29.14
C TYR A 101 -9.55 -22.58 30.38
N SER A 102 -9.60 -23.60 31.24
CA SER A 102 -10.33 -23.57 32.51
C SER A 102 -9.51 -24.14 33.67
N PRO A 103 -9.93 -23.87 34.93
CA PRO A 103 -9.38 -24.51 36.13
C PRO A 103 -9.48 -26.04 36.17
N GLY A 104 -10.28 -26.65 35.29
CA GLY A 104 -10.55 -28.09 35.30
C GLY A 104 -9.41 -28.96 34.77
N GLY A 105 -8.51 -28.40 33.97
CA GLY A 105 -7.28 -29.06 33.53
C GLY A 105 -6.04 -28.16 33.50
N SER A 106 -6.18 -26.88 33.86
CA SER A 106 -5.09 -25.90 33.85
C SER A 106 -5.25 -24.86 34.97
N GLU A 107 -4.27 -23.97 35.14
CA GLU A 107 -4.41 -22.80 36.03
C GLU A 107 -5.09 -21.59 35.34
N ARG A 108 -5.50 -21.74 34.07
CA ARG A 108 -6.03 -20.63 33.28
C ARG A 108 -7.51 -20.45 33.57
N MET A 109 -7.92 -19.19 33.62
CA MET A 109 -9.27 -18.81 34.03
C MET A 109 -9.97 -18.06 32.90
N TYR A 110 -9.93 -18.56 31.66
CA TYR A 110 -10.72 -17.93 30.58
C TYR A 110 -12.20 -18.25 30.74
N PHE A 111 -12.52 -19.46 31.18
CA PHE A 111 -13.89 -19.93 31.43
C PHE A 111 -13.94 -20.71 32.75
N SER A 112 -15.11 -20.73 33.38
CA SER A 112 -15.39 -21.70 34.45
C SER A 112 -15.31 -23.13 33.89
N GLU A 113 -15.10 -24.12 34.76
CA GLU A 113 -15.05 -25.53 34.38
C GLU A 113 -16.33 -25.98 33.66
N GLU A 114 -17.48 -25.60 34.20
CA GLU A 114 -18.79 -25.90 33.62
C GLU A 114 -18.93 -25.30 32.22
N ASN A 115 -18.63 -24.01 32.06
CA ASN A 115 -18.74 -23.33 30.76
C ASN A 115 -17.76 -23.92 29.74
N ALA A 116 -16.53 -24.24 30.15
CA ALA A 116 -15.56 -24.85 29.27
C ALA A 116 -16.02 -26.24 28.78
N GLY A 117 -16.58 -27.05 29.67
CA GLY A 117 -17.12 -28.37 29.31
C GLY A 117 -18.35 -28.28 28.40
N ARG A 118 -19.18 -27.26 28.58
CA ARG A 118 -20.31 -26.94 27.69
C ARG A 118 -19.83 -26.52 26.30
N ILE A 119 -18.81 -25.66 26.21
CA ILE A 119 -18.23 -25.20 24.94
C ILE A 119 -17.68 -26.39 24.13
N ASP A 120 -16.94 -27.30 24.77
CA ASP A 120 -16.43 -28.50 24.12
C ASP A 120 -17.58 -29.41 23.62
N TYR A 121 -18.66 -29.56 24.42
CA TYR A 121 -19.85 -30.31 24.00
C TYR A 121 -20.54 -29.66 22.79
N PHE A 122 -20.80 -28.35 22.82
CA PHE A 122 -21.40 -27.62 21.70
C PHE A 122 -20.59 -27.80 20.43
N ARG A 123 -19.27 -27.58 20.52
CA ARG A 123 -18.38 -27.69 19.36
C ARG A 123 -18.39 -29.11 18.78
N ARG A 124 -18.35 -30.14 19.63
CA ARG A 124 -18.40 -31.54 19.23
C ARG A 124 -19.72 -31.89 18.56
N GLN A 125 -20.85 -31.50 19.16
CA GLN A 125 -22.17 -31.81 18.65
C GLN A 125 -22.43 -31.16 17.29
N ILE A 126 -22.01 -29.90 17.09
CA ILE A 126 -22.10 -29.20 15.80
C ILE A 126 -21.29 -29.97 14.72
N GLU A 127 -20.12 -30.51 15.07
CA GLU A 127 -19.33 -31.32 14.14
C GLU A 127 -20.04 -32.64 13.79
N GLU A 128 -20.60 -33.32 14.78
CA GLU A 128 -21.32 -34.57 14.57
C GLU A 128 -22.53 -34.38 13.64
N TRP A 129 -23.30 -33.30 13.82
CA TRP A 129 -24.42 -32.98 12.93
C TRP A 129 -23.97 -32.75 11.49
N ARG A 130 -22.81 -32.09 11.29
CA ARG A 130 -22.24 -31.89 9.96
C ARG A 130 -21.75 -33.21 9.35
N GLU A 131 -20.98 -34.01 10.09
CA GLU A 131 -20.44 -35.30 9.63
C GLU A 131 -21.55 -36.28 9.25
N GLN A 132 -22.70 -36.20 9.92
CA GLN A 132 -23.88 -37.01 9.64
C GLN A 132 -24.78 -36.43 8.54
N GLY A 133 -24.46 -35.26 7.99
CA GLY A 133 -25.24 -34.60 6.94
C GLY A 133 -26.60 -34.08 7.41
N GLN A 134 -26.76 -33.80 8.71
CA GLN A 134 -28.01 -33.31 9.30
C GLN A 134 -28.17 -31.79 9.20
N ILE A 135 -27.10 -31.07 8.91
CA ILE A 135 -27.07 -29.62 8.68
C ILE A 135 -26.30 -29.32 7.40
N THR A 136 -26.69 -28.25 6.72
CA THR A 136 -25.99 -27.72 5.55
C THR A 136 -24.68 -27.03 5.94
N GLU A 137 -23.82 -26.74 4.96
CA GLU A 137 -22.59 -25.98 5.21
C GLU A 137 -22.87 -24.54 5.68
N GLU A 138 -23.94 -23.89 5.22
CA GLU A 138 -24.35 -22.56 5.70
C GLU A 138 -24.78 -22.61 7.18
N GLU A 139 -25.61 -23.59 7.54
CA GLU A 139 -26.07 -23.82 8.91
C GLU A 139 -24.92 -24.18 9.86
N TYR A 140 -23.97 -25.00 9.40
CA TYR A 140 -22.76 -25.31 10.16
C TYR A 140 -21.95 -24.04 10.47
N VAL A 141 -21.71 -23.19 9.47
CA VAL A 141 -20.99 -21.93 9.65
C VAL A 141 -21.76 -20.99 10.58
N TYR A 142 -23.09 -20.92 10.44
CA TYR A 142 -23.94 -20.10 11.30
C TYR A 142 -23.93 -20.57 12.77
N LEU A 143 -24.02 -21.88 13.03
CA LEU A 143 -23.91 -22.44 14.38
C LEU A 143 -22.52 -22.19 15.00
N LEU A 144 -21.44 -22.26 14.22
CA LEU A 144 -20.11 -21.89 14.70
C LEU A 144 -19.99 -20.40 15.04
N ALA A 145 -20.62 -19.51 14.26
CA ALA A 145 -20.69 -18.09 14.59
C ALA A 145 -21.49 -17.85 15.89
N CYS A 146 -22.62 -18.55 16.07
CA CYS A 146 -23.41 -18.53 17.31
C CYS A 146 -22.61 -19.04 18.52
N LEU A 147 -21.79 -20.08 18.34
CA LEU A 147 -20.88 -20.56 19.37
C LEU A 147 -19.87 -19.47 19.78
N LEU A 148 -19.28 -18.75 18.83
CA LEU A 148 -18.35 -17.65 19.13
C LEU A 148 -19.00 -16.52 19.94
N GLU A 149 -20.23 -16.14 19.58
CA GLU A 149 -21.01 -15.15 20.34
C GLU A 149 -21.26 -15.63 21.77
N SER A 150 -21.75 -16.86 21.92
CA SER A 150 -22.02 -17.51 23.21
C SER A 150 -20.79 -17.56 24.11
N VAL A 151 -19.61 -17.87 23.53
CA VAL A 151 -18.32 -17.91 24.22
C VAL A 151 -17.90 -16.51 24.70
N SER A 152 -18.16 -15.47 23.90
CA SER A 152 -17.83 -14.09 24.25
C SER A 152 -18.54 -13.63 25.53
N ASP A 153 -19.79 -14.04 25.73
CA ASP A 153 -20.63 -13.63 26.86
C ASP A 153 -20.14 -14.16 28.21
N VAL A 154 -19.55 -15.35 28.22
CA VAL A 154 -19.03 -16.01 29.43
C VAL A 154 -17.49 -15.99 29.54
N SER A 155 -16.82 -15.17 28.74
CA SER A 155 -15.35 -15.06 28.78
C SER A 155 -14.86 -14.18 29.94
N ASN A 156 -13.88 -14.66 30.70
CA ASN A 156 -13.21 -13.91 31.76
C ASN A 156 -12.03 -13.07 31.21
N THR A 157 -12.36 -12.15 30.31
CA THR A 157 -11.40 -11.32 29.58
C THR A 157 -11.75 -9.84 29.66
N ALA A 158 -10.82 -8.96 29.28
CA ALA A 158 -11.08 -7.52 29.12
C ALA A 158 -11.68 -7.16 27.73
N GLY A 159 -12.24 -8.13 27.01
CA GLY A 159 -12.79 -7.96 25.65
C GLY A 159 -11.90 -8.48 24.52
N VAL A 160 -10.71 -8.99 24.84
CA VAL A 160 -9.81 -9.72 23.92
C VAL A 160 -9.23 -10.95 24.63
N TYR A 161 -8.81 -11.95 23.88
CA TYR A 161 -8.38 -13.27 24.40
C TYR A 161 -6.86 -13.41 24.57
N GLY A 162 -6.08 -12.37 24.27
CA GLY A 162 -4.62 -12.39 24.46
C GLY A 162 -4.19 -12.61 25.92
N ALA A 163 -5.07 -12.33 26.88
CA ALA A 163 -4.91 -12.66 28.30
C ALA A 163 -6.29 -12.83 28.98
N TYR A 164 -6.29 -13.49 30.14
CA TYR A 164 -7.45 -13.63 31.02
C TYR A 164 -7.28 -12.79 32.30
N LEU A 165 -8.40 -12.46 32.95
CA LEU A 165 -8.38 -11.72 34.21
C LEU A 165 -8.00 -12.64 35.38
N LYS A 166 -7.21 -12.11 36.33
CA LYS A 166 -6.79 -12.86 37.54
C LYS A 166 -7.93 -13.07 38.55
N HIS A 167 -9.01 -12.30 38.41
CA HIS A 167 -10.23 -12.44 39.17
C HIS A 167 -11.37 -12.74 38.20
N TRP A 168 -12.42 -13.39 38.68
CA TRP A 168 -13.59 -13.67 37.86
C TRP A 168 -14.39 -12.39 37.59
N ASP A 169 -14.59 -12.09 36.32
CA ASP A 169 -15.69 -11.26 35.87
C ASP A 169 -17.01 -11.97 36.18
N LYS A 170 -17.99 -11.24 36.71
CA LYS A 170 -19.32 -11.78 37.05
C LYS A 170 -19.99 -12.45 35.85
N ARG A 171 -19.72 -11.99 34.63
CA ARG A 171 -20.27 -12.60 33.41
C ARG A 171 -19.75 -14.02 33.16
N ALA A 172 -18.48 -14.28 33.49
CA ALA A 172 -17.84 -15.55 33.23
C ALA A 172 -18.32 -16.69 34.15
N LEU A 173 -18.96 -16.33 35.26
CA LEU A 173 -19.56 -17.28 36.21
C LEU A 173 -21.03 -17.61 35.90
N LYS A 174 -21.65 -16.92 34.95
CA LYS A 174 -23.00 -17.28 34.50
C LYS A 174 -22.91 -18.56 33.65
N PRO A 175 -23.90 -19.47 33.74
CA PRO A 175 -23.98 -20.58 32.81
C PRO A 175 -24.05 -20.08 31.36
N ILE A 176 -23.29 -20.70 30.46
CA ILE A 176 -23.31 -20.38 29.05
C ILE A 176 -24.66 -20.72 28.43
N ILE A 177 -25.20 -19.77 27.67
CA ILE A 177 -26.39 -19.92 26.83
C ILE A 177 -25.89 -19.94 25.39
N PHE A 178 -26.37 -20.90 24.60
CA PHE A 178 -26.12 -20.95 23.17
C PHE A 178 -27.05 -19.95 22.47
N SER A 179 -26.51 -18.78 22.13
CA SER A 179 -27.23 -17.61 21.63
C SER A 179 -27.17 -17.50 20.11
N LYS A 180 -28.27 -17.04 19.51
CA LYS A 180 -28.27 -16.57 18.11
C LYS A 180 -27.39 -15.31 18.01
N ILE A 181 -26.67 -15.17 16.90
CA ILE A 181 -25.96 -13.92 16.61
C ILE A 181 -26.96 -12.85 16.12
N ASP A 182 -26.71 -11.60 16.50
CA ASP A 182 -27.42 -10.46 15.93
C ASP A 182 -26.99 -10.26 14.48
N SER A 183 -27.97 -10.06 13.60
CA SER A 183 -27.77 -9.88 12.18
C SER A 183 -28.87 -9.00 11.61
N ASN A 184 -28.55 -8.17 10.62
CA ASN A 184 -29.53 -7.31 9.97
C ASN A 184 -30.59 -8.14 9.23
N GLU A 185 -31.70 -7.53 8.83
CA GLU A 185 -32.70 -8.20 8.00
C GLU A 185 -32.21 -8.36 6.54
N GLY A 186 -32.82 -9.29 5.80
CA GLY A 186 -32.54 -9.51 4.37
C GLY A 186 -31.49 -10.57 4.07
N VAL A 187 -31.34 -10.89 2.78
CA VAL A 187 -30.51 -11.98 2.26
C VAL A 187 -29.67 -11.46 1.11
N CYS A 188 -28.38 -11.81 1.11
CA CYS A 188 -27.48 -11.65 -0.03
C CYS A 188 -27.50 -12.94 -0.87
N GLU A 189 -27.64 -12.84 -2.19
CA GLU A 189 -27.81 -14.00 -3.05
C GLU A 189 -26.53 -14.83 -3.16
N ASN A 190 -25.41 -14.16 -3.46
CA ASN A 190 -24.09 -14.77 -3.58
C ASN A 190 -23.14 -14.23 -2.51
N VAL A 191 -22.56 -15.15 -1.73
CA VAL A 191 -21.57 -14.83 -0.70
C VAL A 191 -20.31 -15.61 -0.98
N GLU A 192 -19.25 -14.92 -1.37
CA GLU A 192 -17.92 -15.48 -1.57
C GLU A 192 -17.02 -15.11 -0.39
N SER A 193 -16.14 -16.03 0.00
CA SER A 193 -15.25 -15.80 1.14
C SER A 193 -13.83 -16.27 0.86
N GLN A 194 -12.88 -15.38 1.11
CA GLN A 194 -11.46 -15.66 1.16
C GLN A 194 -10.99 -15.69 2.62
N ASN A 195 -9.89 -16.39 2.90
CA ASN A 195 -9.25 -16.38 4.22
C ASN A 195 -7.73 -16.26 4.05
N ASP A 196 -7.29 -15.08 3.59
CA ASP A 196 -5.89 -14.83 3.28
C ASP A 196 -5.46 -13.40 3.65
N LYS A 197 -4.17 -13.13 3.52
CA LYS A 197 -3.62 -11.78 3.56
C LYS A 197 -4.01 -11.05 2.30
N ILE A 198 -4.63 -9.88 2.45
CA ILE A 198 -5.16 -9.11 1.32
C ILE A 198 -4.09 -8.84 0.25
N GLU A 199 -2.84 -8.61 0.67
CA GLU A 199 -1.72 -8.32 -0.25
C GLU A 199 -1.30 -9.50 -1.13
N GLN A 200 -1.86 -10.70 -0.92
CA GLN A 200 -1.63 -11.90 -1.72
C GLN A 200 -2.74 -12.15 -2.73
N ILE A 201 -3.96 -11.68 -2.45
CA ILE A 201 -5.15 -12.03 -3.24
C ILE A 201 -5.73 -10.84 -4.02
N ILE A 202 -5.44 -9.60 -3.61
CA ILE A 202 -6.12 -8.39 -4.10
C ILE A 202 -6.15 -8.24 -5.63
N SER A 203 -5.08 -8.66 -6.32
CA SER A 203 -4.97 -8.55 -7.78
C SER A 203 -5.86 -9.52 -8.56
N GLY A 204 -6.41 -10.54 -7.90
CA GLY A 204 -7.28 -11.56 -8.51
C GLY A 204 -8.75 -11.45 -8.10
N ILE A 205 -9.12 -10.45 -7.28
CA ILE A 205 -10.51 -10.26 -6.85
C ILE A 205 -11.19 -9.26 -7.79
N GLU A 206 -12.14 -9.77 -8.56
CA GLU A 206 -13.04 -8.94 -9.38
C GLU A 206 -14.17 -8.40 -8.51
N CYS A 207 -14.20 -7.09 -8.31
CA CYS A 207 -15.26 -6.41 -7.58
C CYS A 207 -15.42 -4.97 -8.10
N ASP A 208 -16.56 -4.34 -7.84
CA ASP A 208 -16.78 -2.95 -8.21
C ASP A 208 -16.34 -2.00 -7.09
N ILE A 209 -16.64 -2.39 -5.84
CA ILE A 209 -16.41 -1.58 -4.64
C ILE A 209 -15.52 -2.36 -3.68
N LEU A 210 -14.32 -1.86 -3.45
CA LEU A 210 -13.39 -2.35 -2.42
C LEU A 210 -13.57 -1.53 -1.14
N TYR A 211 -13.98 -2.19 -0.05
CA TYR A 211 -13.95 -1.61 1.29
C TYR A 211 -12.74 -2.12 2.08
N LEU A 212 -12.00 -1.19 2.67
CA LEU A 212 -10.81 -1.44 3.47
C LEU A 212 -11.01 -0.96 4.92
N ASP A 213 -10.73 -1.85 5.87
CA ASP A 213 -10.57 -1.50 7.29
C ASP A 213 -9.35 -2.21 7.90
N PRO A 214 -8.12 -1.84 7.47
CA PRO A 214 -6.93 -2.55 7.91
C PRO A 214 -6.60 -2.25 9.37
N PRO A 215 -5.86 -3.15 10.06
CA PRO A 215 -5.26 -2.85 11.35
C PRO A 215 -4.43 -1.56 11.30
N TYR A 216 -4.69 -0.63 12.23
CA TYR A 216 -4.05 0.68 12.24
C TYR A 216 -2.99 0.87 13.34
N THR A 217 -2.89 -0.06 14.31
CA THR A 217 -1.94 0.00 15.44
C THR A 217 -1.03 -1.23 15.50
N GLN A 218 -0.09 -1.25 16.46
CA GLN A 218 0.80 -2.40 16.70
C GLN A 218 0.08 -3.69 17.16
N ASN A 219 -1.23 -3.63 17.45
CA ASN A 219 -1.99 -4.77 17.91
C ASN A 219 -2.04 -5.88 16.86
N GLN A 220 -1.66 -7.09 17.29
CA GLN A 220 -1.67 -8.29 16.46
C GLN A 220 -2.95 -9.09 16.74
N TYR A 221 -3.94 -9.01 15.85
CA TYR A 221 -5.26 -9.64 16.03
C TYR A 221 -5.17 -11.15 16.23
N GLY A 222 -4.26 -11.84 15.53
CA GLY A 222 -4.06 -13.27 15.75
C GLY A 222 -3.63 -13.64 17.18
N THR A 223 -2.90 -12.75 17.86
CA THR A 223 -2.62 -12.90 19.30
C THR A 223 -3.83 -12.56 20.16
N GLN A 224 -4.63 -11.56 19.78
CA GLN A 224 -5.78 -11.14 20.57
C GLN A 224 -6.99 -12.08 20.45
N TYR A 225 -7.08 -12.86 19.37
CA TYR A 225 -8.22 -13.75 19.08
C TYR A 225 -7.80 -15.21 18.91
N HIS A 226 -6.61 -15.59 19.40
CA HIS A 226 -6.06 -16.93 19.25
C HIS A 226 -6.99 -18.05 19.75
N LEU A 227 -7.76 -17.78 20.81
CA LEU A 227 -8.65 -18.76 21.43
C LEU A 227 -9.85 -19.02 20.54
N LEU A 228 -10.47 -17.96 20.01
CA LEU A 228 -11.58 -18.06 19.06
C LEU A 228 -11.12 -18.75 17.77
N GLU A 229 -9.93 -18.43 17.29
CA GLU A 229 -9.32 -19.10 16.15
C GLU A 229 -9.17 -20.62 16.39
N THR A 230 -8.69 -21.00 17.58
CA THR A 230 -8.52 -22.42 17.96
C THR A 230 -9.88 -23.13 17.98
N LEU A 231 -10.92 -22.47 18.51
CA LEU A 231 -12.27 -23.03 18.57
C LEU A 231 -12.86 -23.29 17.17
N ILE A 232 -12.65 -22.38 16.22
CA ILE A 232 -13.12 -22.54 14.84
C ILE A 232 -12.33 -23.58 14.07
N LEU A 233 -11.00 -23.61 14.24
CA LEU A 233 -10.16 -24.61 13.61
C LEU A 233 -10.41 -26.02 14.13
N ASN A 234 -10.93 -26.14 15.36
CA ASN A 234 -11.24 -27.41 16.01
C ASN A 234 -10.06 -28.38 16.01
N ASP A 235 -8.86 -27.83 16.20
CA ASP A 235 -7.61 -28.55 16.28
C ASP A 235 -7.09 -28.58 17.73
N ASN A 236 -5.98 -29.31 17.94
CA ASN A 236 -5.32 -29.42 19.24
C ASN A 236 -3.87 -28.87 19.15
N PRO A 237 -3.68 -27.56 18.97
CA PRO A 237 -2.36 -26.99 18.73
C PRO A 237 -1.50 -27.05 20.01
N PRO A 238 -0.16 -27.03 19.89
CA PRO A 238 0.68 -26.74 21.04
C PRO A 238 0.37 -25.33 21.57
N ILE A 239 0.38 -25.15 22.89
CA ILE A 239 0.00 -23.87 23.53
C ILE A 239 1.09 -23.32 24.44
N SER A 240 1.10 -21.99 24.59
CA SER A 240 2.03 -21.31 25.50
C SER A 240 1.69 -21.59 26.96
N ARG A 241 2.73 -21.61 27.82
CA ARG A 241 2.56 -21.96 29.23
C ARG A 241 1.61 -21.03 29.97
N VAL A 242 1.73 -19.71 29.77
CA VAL A 242 1.00 -18.71 30.57
C VAL A 242 -0.42 -18.53 30.05
N THR A 243 -0.58 -18.01 28.83
CA THR A 243 -1.90 -17.64 28.29
C THR A 243 -2.56 -18.78 27.51
N GLY A 244 -1.86 -19.88 27.24
CA GLY A 244 -2.43 -20.96 26.42
C GLY A 244 -2.56 -20.56 24.95
N SER A 245 -1.81 -19.56 24.51
CA SER A 245 -1.85 -19.09 23.12
C SER A 245 -1.25 -20.14 22.17
N ARG A 246 -1.95 -20.44 21.08
CA ARG A 246 -1.40 -21.22 19.95
C ARG A 246 -0.26 -20.46 19.26
N PRO A 247 0.55 -21.08 18.39
CA PRO A 247 1.61 -20.37 17.66
C PRO A 247 1.03 -19.29 16.75
N THR A 248 1.23 -18.01 17.10
CA THR A 248 0.63 -16.88 16.37
C THR A 248 1.54 -16.25 15.32
N THR A 249 2.77 -16.73 15.17
CA THR A 249 3.71 -16.22 14.15
C THR A 249 3.12 -16.22 12.74
N PRO A 250 2.43 -17.28 12.27
CA PRO A 250 1.79 -17.27 10.94
C PRO A 250 0.68 -16.23 10.82
N MET A 251 0.02 -15.93 11.94
CA MET A 251 -1.14 -15.02 12.05
C MET A 251 -0.72 -13.55 12.22
N ARG A 252 0.58 -13.24 12.23
CA ARG A 252 1.05 -11.85 12.35
C ARG A 252 0.79 -11.09 11.06
N SER A 253 0.22 -9.91 11.23
CA SER A 253 -0.07 -9.00 10.13
C SER A 253 1.02 -7.94 10.01
N ASN A 254 1.46 -7.71 8.78
CA ASN A 254 2.37 -6.62 8.44
C ASN A 254 1.65 -5.25 8.43
N TRP A 255 0.31 -5.23 8.36
CA TRP A 255 -0.49 -4.02 8.55
C TRP A 255 -0.31 -3.42 9.95
N SER A 256 -0.02 -4.25 10.95
CA SER A 256 0.26 -3.82 12.32
C SER A 256 1.73 -3.40 12.56
N LYS A 257 2.44 -2.95 11.51
CA LYS A 257 3.84 -2.49 11.60
C LYS A 257 4.05 -1.19 10.83
N MET A 258 4.79 -0.26 11.44
CA MET A 258 5.19 1.00 10.81
C MET A 258 5.95 0.75 9.50
N TYR A 259 5.72 1.60 8.50
CA TYR A 259 6.14 1.48 7.09
C TYR A 259 5.62 0.27 6.32
N HIS A 260 5.49 -0.91 6.90
CA HIS A 260 4.83 -2.03 6.23
C HIS A 260 3.37 -1.70 5.89
N ALA A 261 2.61 -1.10 6.82
CA ALA A 261 1.24 -0.66 6.56
C ALA A 261 1.14 0.28 5.33
N HIS A 262 2.11 1.19 5.19
CA HIS A 262 2.18 2.13 4.08
C HIS A 262 2.45 1.39 2.75
N ILE A 263 3.46 0.53 2.75
CA ILE A 263 3.83 -0.27 1.57
C ILE A 263 2.67 -1.16 1.11
N LEU A 264 1.97 -1.80 2.05
CA LEU A 264 0.84 -2.67 1.73
C LEU A 264 -0.39 -1.87 1.27
N PHE A 265 -0.66 -0.71 1.85
CA PHE A 265 -1.74 0.17 1.38
C PHE A 265 -1.52 0.63 -0.05
N GLU A 266 -0.32 1.13 -0.39
CA GLU A 266 0.00 1.52 -1.77
C GLU A 266 -0.14 0.33 -2.73
N LYS A 267 0.35 -0.86 -2.33
CA LYS A 267 0.21 -2.08 -3.12
C LYS A 267 -1.26 -2.44 -3.39
N VAL A 268 -2.10 -2.48 -2.36
CA VAL A 268 -3.52 -2.82 -2.48
C VAL A 268 -4.26 -1.84 -3.39
N VAL A 269 -4.03 -0.53 -3.21
CA VAL A 269 -4.66 0.50 -4.05
C VAL A 269 -4.18 0.38 -5.51
N ALA A 270 -2.89 0.11 -5.72
CA ALA A 270 -2.34 -0.06 -7.07
C ALA A 270 -2.89 -1.30 -7.78
N GLU A 271 -2.99 -2.44 -7.07
CA GLU A 271 -3.23 -3.76 -7.68
C GLU A 271 -4.70 -4.21 -7.70
N THR A 272 -5.60 -3.57 -6.96
CA THR A 272 -7.03 -3.96 -6.98
C THR A 272 -7.68 -3.80 -8.35
N ASN A 273 -8.63 -4.68 -8.72
CA ASN A 273 -9.45 -4.51 -9.92
C ASN A 273 -10.71 -3.64 -9.66
N ALA A 274 -10.92 -3.21 -8.42
CA ALA A 274 -12.05 -2.36 -8.05
C ALA A 274 -12.03 -0.98 -8.74
N SER A 275 -13.20 -0.56 -9.19
CA SER A 275 -13.43 0.79 -9.74
C SER A 275 -13.57 1.84 -8.63
N HIS A 276 -14.05 1.44 -7.45
CA HIS A 276 -14.28 2.32 -6.31
C HIS A 276 -13.56 1.80 -5.07
N ILE A 277 -12.87 2.68 -4.36
CA ILE A 277 -12.15 2.34 -3.13
C ILE A 277 -12.72 3.17 -1.98
N VAL A 278 -13.15 2.47 -0.92
CA VAL A 278 -13.58 3.06 0.36
C VAL A 278 -12.64 2.57 1.46
N LEU A 279 -12.17 3.47 2.30
CA LEU A 279 -11.30 3.14 3.43
C LEU A 279 -11.81 3.79 4.71
N SER A 280 -12.01 3.00 5.76
CA SER A 280 -12.10 3.53 7.13
C SER A 280 -10.74 3.48 7.81
N TYR A 281 -10.31 4.58 8.44
CA TYR A 281 -9.03 4.62 9.14
C TYR A 281 -9.02 5.61 10.30
N ASN A 282 -8.37 5.25 11.39
CA ASN A 282 -8.31 6.08 12.60
C ASN A 282 -7.09 7.02 12.59
N ASN A 283 -7.24 8.22 13.16
CA ASN A 283 -6.16 9.22 13.25
C ASN A 283 -4.97 8.81 14.14
N ASP A 284 -5.13 7.85 15.05
CA ASP A 284 -4.04 7.25 15.85
C ASP A 284 -3.26 6.16 15.09
N GLY A 285 -3.58 5.94 13.82
CA GLY A 285 -2.98 4.89 13.01
C GLY A 285 -1.57 5.20 12.50
N PHE A 286 -0.87 4.19 11.99
CA PHE A 286 0.46 4.39 11.39
C PHE A 286 0.46 5.33 10.18
N MET A 287 -0.52 5.19 9.29
CA MET A 287 -0.66 6.02 8.10
C MET A 287 -1.37 7.31 8.47
N SER A 288 -0.75 8.46 8.17
CA SER A 288 -1.42 9.74 8.33
C SER A 288 -2.48 9.97 7.25
N LYS A 289 -3.42 10.89 7.52
CA LYS A 289 -4.43 11.33 6.55
C LYS A 289 -3.79 11.82 5.24
N ASP A 290 -2.70 12.58 5.31
CA ASP A 290 -2.01 13.09 4.11
C ASP A 290 -1.38 11.95 3.30
N TYR A 291 -0.77 10.95 3.95
CA TYR A 291 -0.24 9.78 3.24
C TYR A 291 -1.32 9.03 2.45
N ILE A 292 -2.45 8.78 3.11
CA ILE A 292 -3.60 8.08 2.51
C ILE A 292 -4.10 8.89 1.31
N GLU A 293 -4.37 10.19 1.49
CA GLU A 293 -4.81 11.08 0.42
C GLU A 293 -3.87 11.07 -0.78
N LYS A 294 -2.56 11.28 -0.56
CA LYS A 294 -1.57 11.33 -1.65
C LYS A 294 -1.45 10.02 -2.39
N THR A 295 -1.65 8.90 -1.70
CA THR A 295 -1.64 7.57 -2.32
C THR A 295 -2.92 7.34 -3.12
N LEU A 296 -4.10 7.60 -2.55
CA LEU A 296 -5.37 7.48 -3.26
C LEU A 296 -5.39 8.34 -4.52
N LYS A 297 -5.10 9.65 -4.44
CA LYS A 297 -5.10 10.55 -5.61
C LYS A 297 -4.09 10.17 -6.70
N ARG A 298 -3.03 9.44 -6.36
CA ARG A 298 -2.07 8.93 -7.36
C ARG A 298 -2.73 7.89 -8.28
N PHE A 299 -3.54 7.01 -7.72
CA PHE A 299 -4.20 5.90 -8.43
C PHE A 299 -5.66 6.18 -8.79
N GLY A 300 -6.27 7.21 -8.23
CA GLY A 300 -7.65 7.61 -8.48
C GLY A 300 -7.79 8.97 -9.15
N ILE A 301 -9.00 9.25 -9.62
CA ILE A 301 -9.39 10.53 -10.22
C ILE A 301 -9.46 11.57 -9.10
N GLU A 302 -8.60 12.59 -9.15
CA GLU A 302 -8.38 13.50 -8.01
C GLU A 302 -9.65 14.26 -7.61
N GLU A 303 -10.50 14.58 -8.60
CA GLU A 303 -11.78 15.28 -8.44
C GLU A 303 -12.84 14.44 -7.71
N THR A 304 -12.68 13.11 -7.68
CA THR A 304 -13.60 12.19 -7.00
C THR A 304 -13.22 11.93 -5.55
N TYR A 305 -12.05 12.41 -5.11
CA TYR A 305 -11.59 12.19 -3.75
C TYR A 305 -12.52 12.86 -2.74
N ASP A 306 -13.05 12.07 -1.81
CA ASP A 306 -13.79 12.55 -0.65
C ASP A 306 -13.19 11.98 0.65
N CYS A 307 -13.21 12.78 1.71
CA CYS A 307 -12.81 12.37 3.05
C CYS A 307 -13.70 12.98 4.11
N LYS A 308 -14.55 12.15 4.71
CA LYS A 308 -15.38 12.50 5.86
C LYS A 308 -14.63 12.25 7.16
N THR A 309 -14.72 13.19 8.09
CA THR A 309 -14.22 13.04 9.47
C THR A 309 -15.40 12.77 10.39
N ILE A 310 -15.30 11.71 11.19
CA ILE A 310 -16.31 11.29 12.14
C ILE A 310 -15.70 11.38 13.54
N ASP A 311 -16.33 12.17 14.40
CA ASP A 311 -15.90 12.30 15.79
C ASP A 311 -16.21 11.01 16.56
N TYR A 312 -15.17 10.30 16.98
CA TYR A 312 -15.33 9.03 17.68
C TYR A 312 -15.13 9.22 19.19
N LYS A 313 -16.22 9.21 19.96
CA LYS A 313 -16.16 9.28 21.42
C LYS A 313 -15.69 7.94 22.01
N LYS A 314 -14.38 7.70 22.13
CA LYS A 314 -13.87 6.69 23.07
C LYS A 314 -13.98 7.20 24.51
N TYR A 315 -14.17 6.28 25.45
CA TYR A 315 -13.89 6.53 26.86
C TYR A 315 -12.43 7.00 26.99
N ASN A 316 -12.24 8.28 27.35
CA ASN A 316 -10.93 8.86 27.60
C ASN A 316 -10.27 8.18 28.80
N ASN A 317 -9.43 7.17 28.56
CA ASN A 317 -8.44 6.78 29.56
C ASN A 317 -7.41 7.92 29.68
N THR A 318 -6.97 8.21 30.89
CA THR A 318 -6.08 9.31 31.30
C THR A 318 -4.71 9.40 30.61
N LYS A 319 -4.43 8.55 29.61
CA LYS A 319 -3.17 8.48 28.86
C LYS A 319 -3.23 8.94 27.39
N CYS A 320 -4.41 9.32 26.88
CA CYS A 320 -4.56 9.78 25.49
C CYS A 320 -5.18 11.19 25.47
N GLN A 321 -4.33 12.21 25.48
CA GLN A 321 -4.69 13.60 25.21
C GLN A 321 -4.07 14.00 23.86
N GLY A 322 -4.60 13.49 22.76
CA GLY A 322 -4.35 14.10 21.45
C GLY A 322 -5.05 15.45 21.39
N ALA A 323 -4.45 16.44 20.73
CA ALA A 323 -5.00 17.80 20.65
C ALA A 323 -6.40 17.86 20.00
N ASP A 324 -6.73 16.89 19.14
CA ASP A 324 -7.97 16.83 18.34
C ASP A 324 -8.93 15.69 18.73
N GLY A 325 -8.63 14.93 19.80
CA GLY A 325 -9.40 13.74 20.18
C GLY A 325 -9.25 12.54 19.22
N HIS A 326 -10.04 11.49 19.43
CA HIS A 326 -10.06 10.30 18.58
C HIS A 326 -11.01 10.53 17.39
N GLN A 327 -10.49 10.46 16.17
CA GLN A 327 -11.25 10.66 14.93
C GLN A 327 -11.17 9.41 14.05
N GLU A 328 -12.29 9.06 13.43
CA GLU A 328 -12.33 8.10 12.33
C GLU A 328 -12.48 8.88 11.01
N TYR A 329 -11.71 8.49 10.00
CA TYR A 329 -11.82 9.03 8.65
C TYR A 329 -12.46 7.97 7.76
N LEU A 330 -13.42 8.39 6.93
CA LEU A 330 -13.91 7.63 5.78
C LEU A 330 -13.41 8.30 4.51
N PHE A 331 -12.59 7.59 3.75
CA PHE A 331 -12.07 8.02 2.46
C PHE A 331 -12.82 7.34 1.32
N TYR A 332 -13.01 8.06 0.24
CA TYR A 332 -13.50 7.53 -1.03
C TYR A 332 -12.63 8.03 -2.18
N ILE A 333 -12.40 7.17 -3.18
CA ILE A 333 -11.94 7.60 -4.50
C ILE A 333 -12.38 6.64 -5.61
N GLN A 334 -12.64 7.16 -6.79
CA GLN A 334 -12.78 6.36 -8.00
C GLN A 334 -11.39 6.10 -8.60
N LYS A 335 -11.09 4.83 -8.92
CA LYS A 335 -9.82 4.42 -9.52
C LYS A 335 -9.73 4.89 -10.97
N LYS A 336 -8.56 5.37 -11.40
CA LYS A 336 -8.30 5.74 -12.80
C LYS A 336 -7.71 4.54 -13.57
N PRO A 337 -7.82 4.50 -14.91
CA PRO A 337 -7.17 3.48 -15.73
C PRO A 337 -5.67 3.36 -15.43
N ALA A 338 -5.13 2.15 -15.42
CA ALA A 338 -3.75 1.89 -15.00
C ALA A 338 -2.72 2.64 -15.87
N GLU A 339 -3.01 2.78 -17.16
CA GLU A 339 -2.20 3.48 -18.15
C GLU A 339 -2.08 4.99 -17.91
N GLU A 340 -3.06 5.59 -17.22
CA GLU A 340 -3.10 7.01 -16.84
C GLU A 340 -2.32 7.28 -15.53
N VAL A 341 -1.94 6.25 -14.79
CA VAL A 341 -1.16 6.41 -13.56
C VAL A 341 0.27 6.84 -13.90
N ILE A 342 0.65 8.02 -13.40
CA ILE A 342 2.01 8.56 -13.56
C ILE A 342 2.81 8.34 -12.28
N VAL A 343 3.87 7.53 -12.40
CA VAL A 343 4.86 7.30 -11.35
C VAL A 343 5.86 8.45 -11.34
N GLN A 344 6.06 9.07 -10.19
CA GLN A 344 7.03 10.15 -10.04
C GLN A 344 8.20 9.70 -9.17
N SER A 345 9.40 10.09 -9.57
CA SER A 345 10.60 9.94 -8.75
C SER A 345 10.45 10.59 -7.38
N PRO A 346 10.96 9.97 -6.30
CA PRO A 346 11.05 10.62 -5.00
C PRO A 346 12.10 11.75 -4.97
N LEU A 347 12.91 11.89 -6.03
CA LEU A 347 13.86 12.99 -6.18
C LEU A 347 13.19 14.22 -6.80
N ASN A 348 13.43 15.38 -6.20
CA ASN A 348 13.15 16.66 -6.85
C ASN A 348 14.26 16.98 -7.86
N TYR A 349 14.15 16.43 -9.06
CA TYR A 349 15.17 16.57 -10.11
C TYR A 349 14.87 17.76 -11.03
N THR A 350 15.85 18.64 -11.23
CA THR A 350 15.75 19.76 -12.16
C THR A 350 15.57 19.24 -13.59
N GLY A 351 14.62 19.80 -14.35
CA GLY A 351 14.31 19.37 -15.72
C GLY A 351 13.39 18.15 -15.81
N SER A 352 12.87 17.64 -14.68
CA SER A 352 11.99 16.47 -14.64
C SER A 352 10.83 16.53 -15.63
N LYS A 353 10.70 15.49 -16.44
CA LYS A 353 9.65 15.34 -17.46
C LYS A 353 8.37 14.69 -16.98
N THR A 354 8.11 14.58 -15.67
CA THR A 354 6.90 13.91 -15.14
C THR A 354 5.61 14.42 -15.79
N LYS A 355 5.45 15.74 -15.99
CA LYS A 355 4.24 16.31 -16.61
C LYS A 355 4.14 16.06 -18.13
N MET A 356 5.26 15.73 -18.78
CA MET A 356 5.32 15.43 -20.21
C MET A 356 5.14 13.95 -20.51
N VAL A 357 5.16 13.07 -19.51
CA VAL A 357 4.98 11.63 -19.69
C VAL A 357 3.72 11.30 -20.53
N PRO A 358 2.54 11.92 -20.32
CA PRO A 358 1.38 11.64 -21.18
C PRO A 358 1.63 11.96 -22.66
N ILE A 359 2.25 13.11 -22.95
CA ILE A 359 2.59 13.53 -24.31
C ILE A 359 3.66 12.61 -24.92
N ILE A 360 4.70 12.27 -24.15
CA ILE A 360 5.74 11.33 -24.58
C ILE A 360 5.11 9.99 -24.94
N LYS A 361 4.23 9.44 -24.10
CA LYS A 361 3.50 8.19 -24.37
C LYS A 361 2.68 8.26 -25.66
N GLN A 362 2.03 9.39 -25.95
CA GLN A 362 1.26 9.60 -27.17
C GLN A 362 2.11 9.46 -28.44
N TYR A 363 3.36 9.92 -28.41
CA TYR A 363 4.28 9.89 -29.54
C TYR A 363 5.24 8.69 -29.54
N LEU A 364 5.07 7.73 -28.63
CA LEU A 364 5.79 6.46 -28.71
C LEU A 364 5.34 5.65 -29.94
N PRO A 365 6.21 4.78 -30.47
CA PRO A 365 5.81 3.83 -31.50
C PRO A 365 4.59 3.01 -31.06
N HIS A 366 3.62 2.81 -31.95
CA HIS A 366 2.40 2.01 -31.68
C HIS A 366 2.66 0.49 -31.69
N ARG A 367 3.80 0.05 -31.16
CA ARG A 367 4.21 -1.35 -31.03
C ARG A 367 4.80 -1.58 -29.64
N PRO A 368 4.71 -2.79 -29.08
CA PRO A 368 5.45 -3.15 -27.87
C PRO A 368 6.95 -2.86 -28.04
N LEU A 369 7.56 -2.27 -27.02
CA LEU A 369 8.98 -1.97 -27.01
C LEU A 369 9.75 -3.15 -26.41
N HIS A 370 10.71 -3.70 -27.16
CA HIS A 370 11.60 -4.73 -26.62
C HIS A 370 12.65 -4.09 -25.70
N THR A 371 13.45 -3.14 -26.22
CA THR A 371 14.44 -2.41 -25.43
C THR A 371 14.12 -0.91 -25.42
N PHE A 372 13.92 -0.34 -24.23
CA PHE A 372 13.84 1.10 -24.03
C PHE A 372 15.10 1.62 -23.33
N ILE A 373 15.74 2.63 -23.89
CA ILE A 373 16.92 3.28 -23.30
C ILE A 373 16.57 4.71 -22.89
N ASP A 374 16.63 4.99 -21.59
CA ASP A 374 16.62 6.35 -21.03
C ASP A 374 18.07 6.85 -20.97
N ALA A 375 18.54 7.49 -22.05
CA ALA A 375 19.95 7.81 -22.24
C ALA A 375 20.49 8.86 -21.25
N PHE A 376 19.59 9.69 -20.71
CA PHE A 376 19.85 10.77 -19.76
C PHE A 376 18.87 10.67 -18.58
N GLY A 377 18.92 9.52 -17.90
CA GLY A 377 17.92 9.07 -16.96
C GLY A 377 17.62 10.05 -15.83
N GLY A 378 18.62 10.73 -15.25
CA GLY A 378 18.42 11.73 -14.20
C GLY A 378 17.53 11.22 -13.05
N GLY A 379 16.35 11.82 -12.88
CA GLY A 379 15.36 11.37 -11.88
C GLY A 379 14.62 10.06 -12.24
N PHE A 380 14.83 9.51 -13.43
CA PHE A 380 14.13 8.37 -14.04
C PHE A 380 12.61 8.53 -14.16
N ASN A 381 12.15 9.77 -14.40
CA ASN A 381 10.72 10.05 -14.49
C ASN A 381 10.09 9.59 -15.82
N VAL A 382 10.87 9.45 -16.89
CA VAL A 382 10.35 8.94 -18.18
C VAL A 382 10.44 7.42 -18.18
N GLY A 383 11.65 6.86 -18.07
CA GLY A 383 11.82 5.41 -18.19
C GLY A 383 11.02 4.56 -17.19
N ILE A 384 10.74 5.05 -15.97
CA ILE A 384 9.88 4.32 -15.03
C ILE A 384 8.43 4.17 -15.53
N ASN A 385 7.96 5.08 -16.38
CA ASN A 385 6.58 5.14 -16.90
C ASN A 385 6.42 4.51 -18.29
N ILE A 386 7.50 4.10 -18.95
CA ILE A 386 7.45 3.43 -20.24
C ILE A 386 7.53 1.92 -20.04
N ASP A 387 6.67 1.17 -20.72
CA ASP A 387 6.65 -0.28 -20.66
C ASP A 387 7.50 -0.86 -21.80
N ALA A 388 8.45 -1.71 -21.42
CA ALA A 388 9.33 -2.43 -22.33
C ALA A 388 9.82 -3.72 -21.66
N GLU A 389 10.21 -4.73 -22.45
CA GLU A 389 10.74 -6.00 -21.93
C GLU A 389 12.07 -5.82 -21.18
N ARG A 390 12.91 -4.90 -21.67
CA ARG A 390 14.16 -4.46 -21.04
C ARG A 390 14.21 -2.94 -21.03
N ILE A 391 14.50 -2.38 -19.86
CA ILE A 391 14.69 -0.93 -19.70
C ILE A 391 16.14 -0.68 -19.29
N VAL A 392 16.81 0.23 -19.98
CA VAL A 392 18.16 0.70 -19.64
C VAL A 392 18.06 2.13 -19.13
N TYR A 393 18.40 2.33 -17.87
CA TYR A 393 18.64 3.66 -17.30
C TYR A 393 20.13 3.99 -17.47
N ASN A 394 20.44 5.15 -18.03
CA ASN A 394 21.81 5.66 -18.07
C ASN A 394 21.89 7.09 -17.52
N ASP A 395 22.86 7.36 -16.65
CA ASP A 395 23.21 8.74 -16.28
C ASP A 395 24.72 8.83 -16.09
N ILE A 396 25.34 9.92 -16.53
CA ILE A 396 26.79 10.12 -16.42
C ILE A 396 27.25 10.33 -14.97
N ASN A 397 26.35 10.76 -14.07
CA ASN A 397 26.67 10.99 -12.67
C ASN A 397 26.51 9.69 -11.83
N PRO A 398 27.61 9.07 -11.35
CA PRO A 398 27.55 7.82 -10.61
C PRO A 398 26.77 7.92 -9.30
N PHE A 399 26.67 9.10 -8.69
CA PHE A 399 25.89 9.28 -7.47
C PHE A 399 24.38 9.32 -7.76
N VAL A 400 23.98 9.80 -8.93
CA VAL A 400 22.56 9.82 -9.36
C VAL A 400 22.15 8.42 -9.78
N GLU A 401 22.96 7.73 -10.60
CA GLU A 401 22.75 6.30 -10.92
C GLU A 401 22.63 5.46 -9.65
N GLY A 402 23.59 5.60 -8.72
CA GLY A 402 23.58 4.86 -7.46
C GLY A 402 22.33 5.15 -6.61
N LEU A 403 21.80 6.37 -6.63
CA LEU A 403 20.53 6.72 -5.97
C LEU A 403 19.35 6.01 -6.61
N ILE A 404 19.15 6.17 -7.93
CA ILE A 404 18.03 5.56 -8.64
C ILE A 404 18.05 4.05 -8.49
N LYS A 405 19.21 3.42 -8.67
CA LYS A 405 19.41 1.98 -8.46
C LYS A 405 19.05 1.56 -7.04
N SER A 406 19.45 2.33 -6.03
CA SER A 406 19.18 1.99 -4.63
C SER A 406 17.69 1.96 -4.27
N PHE A 407 16.82 2.67 -5.00
CA PHE A 407 15.38 2.66 -4.75
C PHE A 407 14.72 1.32 -5.13
N SER A 408 15.39 0.47 -5.90
CA SER A 408 14.94 -0.89 -6.22
C SER A 408 15.25 -1.92 -5.11
N THR A 409 15.98 -1.52 -4.06
CA THR A 409 16.29 -2.41 -2.91
C THR A 409 15.10 -2.56 -1.95
N ASP A 410 15.23 -3.34 -0.87
CA ASP A 410 14.13 -3.55 0.08
C ASP A 410 13.57 -2.21 0.62
N THR A 411 12.28 -1.97 0.38
CA THR A 411 11.64 -0.66 0.63
C THR A 411 11.54 -0.41 2.13
N TYR A 412 11.25 -1.44 2.92
CA TYR A 412 11.10 -1.32 4.36
C TYR A 412 12.44 -1.00 5.03
N GLU A 413 13.50 -1.75 4.70
CA GLU A 413 14.85 -1.51 5.22
C GLU A 413 15.40 -0.15 4.79
N TYR A 414 15.07 0.29 3.56
CA TYR A 414 15.44 1.62 3.09
C TYR A 414 14.80 2.72 3.94
N LEU A 415 13.48 2.67 4.14
CA LEU A 415 12.74 3.64 4.95
C LEU A 415 13.18 3.61 6.41
N LEU A 416 13.43 2.41 6.96
CA LEU A 416 13.93 2.25 8.32
C LEU A 416 15.33 2.86 8.48
N TYR A 417 16.22 2.71 7.49
CA TYR A 417 17.53 3.33 7.49
C TYR A 417 17.43 4.87 7.48
N VAL A 418 16.61 5.42 6.59
CA VAL A 418 16.37 6.88 6.49
C VAL A 418 15.81 7.40 7.83
N SER A 419 14.80 6.73 8.38
CA SER A 419 14.19 7.08 9.67
C SER A 419 15.20 7.07 10.82
N LYS A 420 16.09 6.06 10.87
CA LYS A 420 17.16 5.98 11.88
C LYS A 420 18.17 7.12 11.75
N LEU A 421 18.51 7.55 10.53
CA LEU A 421 19.38 8.71 10.32
C LEU A 421 18.70 10.02 10.73
N ILE A 422 17.44 10.21 10.35
CA ILE A 422 16.65 11.38 10.74
C ILE A 422 16.63 11.51 12.27
N GLN A 423 16.35 10.42 12.98
CA GLN A 423 16.33 10.42 14.45
C GLN A 423 17.73 10.64 15.03
N LYS A 424 18.74 9.90 14.57
CA LYS A 424 20.11 9.95 15.12
C LYS A 424 20.76 11.32 15.00
N TYR A 425 20.50 12.01 13.90
CA TYR A 425 21.06 13.33 13.61
C TYR A 425 20.05 14.47 13.88
N GLU A 426 18.89 14.16 14.48
CA GLU A 426 17.86 15.16 14.80
C GLU A 426 17.52 16.08 13.61
N LEU A 427 17.37 15.48 12.42
CA LEU A 427 17.17 16.24 11.19
C LEU A 427 15.78 16.89 11.18
N ALA A 428 15.78 18.22 11.03
CA ALA A 428 14.58 19.04 10.93
C ALA A 428 14.77 20.16 9.89
N PRO A 429 13.68 20.73 9.34
CA PRO A 429 13.76 21.90 8.47
C PRO A 429 14.62 23.01 9.06
N ASN A 430 15.59 23.53 8.29
CA ASN A 430 16.51 24.59 8.71
C ASN A 430 17.42 24.24 9.91
N SER A 431 17.42 23.00 10.41
CA SER A 431 18.29 22.57 11.51
C SER A 431 19.70 22.29 11.00
N ARG A 432 20.68 23.08 11.46
CA ARG A 432 22.02 23.10 10.88
C ARG A 432 22.93 22.02 11.45
N GLU A 433 22.98 21.87 12.78
CA GLU A 433 24.00 21.03 13.43
C GLU A 433 23.93 19.58 12.94
N GLY A 434 22.74 18.97 13.01
CA GLY A 434 22.49 17.61 12.58
C GLY A 434 22.79 17.35 11.11
N TYR A 435 22.34 18.26 10.25
CA TYR A 435 22.55 18.17 8.80
C TYR A 435 24.03 18.26 8.42
N VAL A 436 24.76 19.22 9.01
CA VAL A 436 26.21 19.37 8.76
C VAL A 436 26.96 18.12 9.25
N ALA A 437 26.64 17.61 10.44
CA ALA A 437 27.27 16.40 10.97
C ALA A 437 27.02 15.17 10.08
N LEU A 438 25.81 15.00 9.55
CA LEU A 438 25.52 13.91 8.59
C LEU A 438 26.28 14.10 7.27
N ARG A 439 26.35 15.34 6.78
CA ARG A 439 27.05 15.67 5.53
C ARG A 439 28.55 15.43 5.66
N ASP A 440 29.14 15.80 6.78
CA ASP A 440 30.57 15.58 7.04
C ASP A 440 30.86 14.09 7.15
N LYS A 441 29.99 13.31 7.81
CA LYS A 441 30.10 11.84 7.81
C LYS A 441 30.06 11.26 6.39
N TYR A 442 29.12 11.70 5.56
CA TYR A 442 29.02 11.25 4.17
C TYR A 442 30.30 11.58 3.38
N ASN A 443 30.79 12.82 3.52
CA ASN A 443 31.97 13.30 2.81
C ASN A 443 33.27 12.62 3.28
N ASN A 444 33.40 12.33 4.57
CA ASN A 444 34.54 11.61 5.15
C ASN A 444 34.51 10.10 4.86
N THR A 445 33.39 9.56 4.38
CA THR A 445 33.31 8.18 3.91
C THR A 445 33.95 8.08 2.52
N PRO A 446 34.90 7.14 2.28
CA PRO A 446 35.49 6.94 0.96
C PRO A 446 34.43 6.71 -0.11
N ILE A 447 34.59 7.30 -1.30
CA ILE A 447 33.58 7.28 -2.38
C ILE A 447 32.99 5.88 -2.63
N PRO A 448 33.80 4.80 -2.79
CA PRO A 448 33.24 3.47 -3.05
C PRO A 448 32.41 2.86 -1.91
N LYS A 449 32.47 3.45 -0.70
CA LYS A 449 31.76 3.02 0.50
C LYS A 449 30.59 3.94 0.87
N ARG A 450 30.35 5.01 0.10
CA ARG A 450 29.25 5.95 0.37
C ARG A 450 27.91 5.27 0.11
N ASP A 451 27.03 5.32 1.09
CA ASP A 451 25.71 4.70 1.03
C ASP A 451 24.70 5.65 0.35
N PRO A 452 24.03 5.24 -0.75
CA PRO A 452 23.05 6.09 -1.43
C PRO A 452 21.85 6.45 -0.53
N ARG A 453 21.51 5.63 0.47
CA ARG A 453 20.45 5.96 1.45
C ARG A 453 20.81 7.17 2.30
N MET A 454 22.09 7.30 2.65
CA MET A 454 22.61 8.45 3.38
C MET A 454 22.58 9.71 2.51
N LEU A 455 22.97 9.59 1.24
CA LEU A 455 22.88 10.69 0.28
C LEU A 455 21.42 11.13 0.09
N TYR A 456 20.49 10.19 -0.07
CA TYR A 456 19.06 10.50 -0.17
C TYR A 456 18.55 11.23 1.08
N THR A 457 18.95 10.81 2.27
CA THR A 457 18.59 11.49 3.52
C THR A 457 19.11 12.93 3.55
N LEU A 458 20.35 13.17 3.10
CA LEU A 458 20.89 14.53 2.96
C LEU A 458 20.10 15.35 1.94
N ILE A 459 19.74 14.76 0.79
CA ILE A 459 18.95 15.45 -0.23
C ILE A 459 17.61 15.93 0.34
N LEU A 460 16.91 15.10 1.13
CA LEU A 460 15.59 15.40 1.69
C LEU A 460 15.55 16.70 2.52
N TYR A 461 16.66 17.03 3.20
CA TYR A 461 16.82 18.22 4.04
C TYR A 461 17.72 19.30 3.41
N GLY A 462 18.24 19.07 2.20
CA GLY A 462 19.10 20.02 1.50
C GLY A 462 18.31 21.17 0.85
N PHE A 463 18.98 22.29 0.60
CA PHE A 463 18.41 23.46 -0.08
C PHE A 463 17.81 23.06 -1.43
N GLN A 464 16.51 23.32 -1.59
CA GLN A 464 15.70 22.93 -2.77
C GLN A 464 15.79 21.44 -3.16
N GLN A 465 16.32 20.58 -2.29
CA GLN A 465 16.62 19.16 -2.55
C GLN A 465 17.52 18.96 -3.79
N GLN A 466 18.39 19.92 -4.08
CA GLN A 466 19.36 19.81 -5.19
C GLN A 466 20.42 18.74 -4.91
N ILE A 467 20.82 18.04 -5.96
CA ILE A 467 21.97 17.12 -5.93
C ILE A 467 23.19 17.91 -6.39
N ARG A 468 24.12 18.18 -5.46
CA ARG A 468 25.25 19.08 -5.70
C ARG A 468 26.52 18.57 -5.06
N PHE A 469 27.56 18.44 -5.87
CA PHE A 469 28.90 18.03 -5.45
C PHE A 469 29.93 19.13 -5.77
N ASN A 470 31.07 19.10 -5.10
CA ASN A 470 32.26 19.87 -5.47
C ASN A 470 33.19 19.02 -6.37
N THR A 471 34.33 19.59 -6.77
CA THR A 471 35.35 18.93 -7.60
C THR A 471 35.95 17.68 -6.95
N ASP A 472 35.97 17.59 -5.62
CA ASP A 472 36.44 16.41 -4.87
C ASP A 472 35.31 15.39 -4.64
N HIS A 473 34.20 15.53 -5.37
CA HIS A 473 32.98 14.75 -5.22
C HIS A 473 32.36 14.77 -3.82
N GLY A 474 32.70 15.75 -2.98
CA GLY A 474 32.03 16.01 -1.71
C GLY A 474 30.64 16.63 -1.93
N PHE A 475 29.62 16.07 -1.28
CA PHE A 475 28.27 16.66 -1.30
C PHE A 475 28.30 18.02 -0.58
N ASN A 476 27.85 19.06 -1.27
CA ASN A 476 28.02 20.44 -0.79
C ASN A 476 26.73 21.26 -0.82
N ASN A 477 25.56 20.63 -0.95
CA ASN A 477 24.29 21.36 -0.87
C ASN A 477 24.10 21.96 0.55
N PRO A 478 23.72 23.24 0.70
CA PRO A 478 23.40 23.82 2.00
C PRO A 478 22.16 23.18 2.63
N ILE A 479 21.93 23.44 3.92
CA ILE A 479 20.67 23.08 4.60
C ILE A 479 19.49 23.78 3.93
N GLY A 480 18.34 23.10 3.88
CA GLY A 480 17.08 23.63 3.35
C GLY A 480 15.93 23.55 4.34
N SER A 481 14.79 24.10 3.91
CA SER A 481 13.53 24.10 4.65
C SER A 481 12.61 22.93 4.31
N ARG A 482 13.02 22.03 3.41
CA ARG A 482 12.26 20.80 3.07
C ARG A 482 12.60 19.68 4.05
N TRP A 483 11.75 18.66 4.10
CA TRP A 483 11.90 17.50 4.96
C TRP A 483 11.26 16.26 4.33
N PHE A 484 11.50 15.10 4.94
CA PHE A 484 10.81 13.86 4.59
C PHE A 484 9.35 13.92 5.05
N ASN A 485 8.42 14.03 4.10
CA ASN A 485 6.99 14.15 4.36
C ASN A 485 6.20 13.04 3.66
N GLU A 486 4.90 13.01 3.91
CA GLU A 486 4.00 11.93 3.47
C GLU A 486 3.84 11.86 1.95
N CYS A 487 3.86 13.02 1.28
CA CYS A 487 3.90 13.08 -0.18
C CYS A 487 5.18 12.41 -0.75
N LEU A 488 6.34 12.65 -0.14
CA LEU A 488 7.60 12.01 -0.55
C LEU A 488 7.61 10.52 -0.19
N LEU A 489 7.05 10.13 0.96
CA LEU A 489 6.91 8.73 1.34
C LEU A 489 6.04 7.95 0.34
N SER A 490 4.87 8.48 -0.02
CA SER A 490 3.96 7.90 -1.03
C SER A 490 4.64 7.75 -2.40
N LYS A 491 5.36 8.79 -2.86
CA LYS A 491 6.14 8.73 -4.11
C LYS A 491 7.24 7.67 -4.04
N PHE A 492 8.00 7.63 -2.95
CA PHE A 492 9.08 6.68 -2.77
C PHE A 492 8.58 5.24 -2.83
N ILE A 493 7.51 4.92 -2.10
CA ILE A 493 6.93 3.57 -2.07
C ILE A 493 6.45 3.16 -3.47
N THR A 494 5.69 4.04 -4.14
CA THR A 494 5.19 3.77 -5.50
C THR A 494 6.34 3.55 -6.48
N PHE A 495 7.34 4.44 -6.47
CA PHE A 495 8.51 4.35 -7.35
C PHE A 495 9.31 3.07 -7.09
N ALA A 496 9.54 2.72 -5.82
CA ALA A 496 10.25 1.51 -5.44
C ALA A 496 9.51 0.24 -5.92
N ARG A 497 8.18 0.17 -5.77
CA ARG A 497 7.37 -0.95 -6.28
C ARG A 497 7.48 -1.07 -7.79
N CYS A 498 7.29 0.02 -8.51
CA CYS A 498 7.34 0.02 -9.98
C CYS A 498 8.75 -0.32 -10.49
N SER A 499 9.79 0.19 -9.82
CA SER A 499 11.18 -0.08 -10.18
C SER A 499 11.53 -1.57 -10.02
N LYS A 500 11.02 -2.23 -8.97
CA LYS A 500 11.19 -3.68 -8.74
C LYS A 500 10.42 -4.55 -9.72
N ALA A 501 9.24 -4.10 -10.15
CA ALA A 501 8.42 -4.83 -11.10
C ALA A 501 9.02 -4.80 -12.52
N LYS A 502 9.87 -3.81 -12.81
CA LYS A 502 10.49 -3.61 -14.12
C LYS A 502 11.90 -4.21 -14.17
N ARG A 503 12.27 -4.75 -15.33
CA ARG A 503 13.64 -5.22 -15.59
C ARG A 503 14.53 -4.04 -15.98
N VAL A 504 14.97 -3.28 -14.98
CA VAL A 504 15.83 -2.12 -15.18
C VAL A 504 17.31 -2.49 -15.06
N GLU A 505 18.07 -2.19 -16.12
CA GLU A 505 19.52 -2.21 -16.12
C GLU A 505 20.04 -0.79 -15.90
N TYR A 506 21.00 -0.64 -14.98
CA TYR A 506 21.56 0.66 -14.63
C TYR A 506 22.97 0.79 -15.18
N LEU A 507 23.18 1.78 -16.05
CA LEU A 507 24.46 2.13 -16.63
C LEU A 507 24.90 3.52 -16.14
N ASN A 508 26.21 3.68 -16.03
CA ASN A 508 26.86 4.95 -15.73
C ASN A 508 27.95 5.20 -16.78
N VAL A 509 27.53 5.51 -18.01
CA VAL A 509 28.43 5.77 -19.13
C VAL A 509 28.05 7.06 -19.85
N SER A 510 28.98 7.59 -20.66
CA SER A 510 28.65 8.68 -21.58
C SER A 510 27.66 8.17 -22.63
N PHE A 511 26.71 9.02 -23.05
CA PHE A 511 25.58 8.60 -23.88
C PHE A 511 26.03 7.99 -25.22
N ASP A 512 27.17 8.41 -25.76
CA ASP A 512 27.73 7.89 -27.01
C ASP A 512 28.27 6.46 -26.87
N ARG A 513 28.63 6.03 -25.65
CA ARG A 513 28.98 4.62 -25.36
C ARG A 513 27.78 3.69 -25.35
N LEU A 514 26.55 4.22 -25.38
CA LEU A 514 25.35 3.40 -25.51
C LEU A 514 25.21 2.82 -26.91
N GLU A 515 26.06 3.19 -27.87
CA GLU A 515 26.07 2.60 -29.22
C GLU A 515 26.13 1.07 -29.19
N ASP A 516 26.83 0.48 -28.22
CA ASP A 516 26.93 -0.98 -28.06
C ASP A 516 25.59 -1.65 -27.70
N GLN A 517 24.61 -0.87 -27.23
CA GLN A 517 23.26 -1.33 -26.86
C GLN A 517 22.23 -1.14 -27.98
N ILE A 518 22.60 -0.49 -29.09
CA ILE A 518 21.66 -0.13 -30.16
C ILE A 518 21.50 -1.27 -31.14
N THR A 519 20.26 -1.77 -31.23
CA THR A 519 19.76 -2.76 -32.19
C THR A 519 18.51 -2.21 -32.88
N PRO A 520 18.04 -2.77 -34.00
CA PRO A 520 16.81 -2.31 -34.66
C PRO A 520 15.55 -2.33 -33.77
N ASP A 521 15.54 -3.17 -32.72
CA ASP A 521 14.44 -3.28 -31.76
C ASP A 521 14.58 -2.33 -30.54
N THR A 522 15.57 -1.44 -30.58
CA THR A 522 15.83 -0.46 -29.53
C THR A 522 15.06 0.85 -29.80
N PHE A 523 14.42 1.38 -28.76
CA PHE A 523 13.92 2.74 -28.70
C PHE A 523 14.76 3.57 -27.72
N VAL A 524 15.29 4.70 -28.17
CA VAL A 524 16.12 5.59 -27.33
C VAL A 524 15.38 6.89 -27.03
N TYR A 525 15.16 7.17 -25.75
CA TYR A 525 14.72 8.47 -25.29
C TYR A 525 15.92 9.28 -24.79
N ALA A 526 16.06 10.51 -25.31
CA ALA A 526 17.12 11.43 -24.94
C ALA A 526 16.54 12.73 -24.35
N ASP A 527 17.01 13.10 -23.16
CA ASP A 527 16.69 14.36 -22.49
C ASP A 527 17.97 14.98 -21.90
N PRO A 528 18.86 15.50 -22.77
CA PRO A 528 20.15 16.02 -22.35
C PRO A 528 20.00 17.33 -21.54
N PRO A 529 21.06 17.82 -20.90
CA PRO A 529 21.15 19.22 -20.54
C PRO A 529 20.89 20.13 -21.75
N TYR A 530 20.13 21.21 -21.57
CA TYR A 530 19.91 22.18 -22.64
C TYR A 530 20.90 23.34 -22.52
N ARG A 531 21.65 23.67 -23.58
CA ARG A 531 22.65 24.76 -23.57
C ARG A 531 22.09 26.11 -23.14
N SER A 532 20.80 26.31 -23.36
CA SER A 532 20.06 27.53 -23.07
C SER A 532 19.54 27.64 -21.63
N THR A 533 19.79 26.63 -20.78
CA THR A 533 19.25 26.56 -19.41
C THR A 533 20.34 26.56 -18.34
N LEU A 534 19.99 26.99 -17.12
CA LEU A 534 20.90 27.16 -15.97
C LEU A 534 20.83 25.97 -14.98
N GLY A 535 20.92 24.73 -15.48
CA GLY A 535 20.98 23.53 -14.63
C GLY A 535 22.32 23.37 -13.91
N VAL A 536 22.34 22.69 -12.75
CA VAL A 536 23.59 22.40 -12.01
C VAL A 536 24.55 21.54 -12.84
N TYR A 537 24.01 20.70 -13.72
CA TYR A 537 24.75 19.84 -14.64
C TYR A 537 25.34 20.59 -15.85
N ASN A 538 24.95 21.84 -16.11
CA ASN A 538 25.49 22.62 -17.23
C ASN A 538 26.86 23.24 -16.93
N ASP A 539 27.14 23.60 -15.67
CA ASP A 539 28.25 24.52 -15.33
C ASP A 539 29.65 23.87 -15.45
N GLY A 540 29.79 22.53 -15.50
CA GLY A 540 31.07 21.80 -15.65
C GLY A 540 32.11 22.02 -14.51
N LYS A 541 31.98 23.08 -13.72
CA LYS A 541 32.90 23.53 -12.67
C LYS A 541 32.85 22.72 -11.38
N ARG A 542 32.25 21.52 -11.38
CA ARG A 542 31.92 20.76 -10.16
C ARG A 542 32.28 19.28 -10.23
N GLY A 543 33.31 18.95 -11.01
CA GLY A 543 33.85 17.58 -11.12
C GLY A 543 33.14 16.68 -12.13
N PHE A 544 32.41 17.25 -13.08
CA PHE A 544 31.72 16.53 -14.18
C PHE A 544 31.93 17.29 -15.51
N GLU A 545 31.75 16.64 -16.67
CA GLU A 545 32.11 17.18 -18.00
C GLU A 545 31.38 18.49 -18.39
N GLY A 546 30.23 18.81 -17.78
CA GLY A 546 29.41 19.95 -18.16
C GLY A 546 28.63 19.69 -19.45
N TRP A 547 28.06 20.74 -20.06
CA TRP A 547 27.38 20.62 -21.36
C TRP A 547 27.72 21.79 -22.27
N THR A 548 28.39 21.49 -23.39
CA THR A 548 28.90 22.47 -24.36
C THR A 548 28.36 22.18 -25.75
N ILE A 549 28.64 23.08 -26.70
CA ILE A 549 28.32 22.88 -28.12
C ILE A 549 28.90 21.57 -28.69
N GLU A 550 30.10 21.19 -28.26
CA GLU A 550 30.74 19.93 -28.69
C GLU A 550 29.96 18.70 -28.20
N HIS A 551 29.37 18.76 -27.01
CA HIS A 551 28.52 17.70 -26.48
C HIS A 551 27.20 17.59 -27.26
N GLU A 552 26.61 18.71 -27.67
CA GLU A 552 25.42 18.71 -28.53
C GLU A 552 25.73 18.14 -29.92
N GLN A 553 26.87 18.47 -30.51
CA GLN A 553 27.30 17.90 -31.79
C GLN A 553 27.52 16.38 -31.70
N ARG A 554 28.12 15.91 -30.59
CA ARG A 554 28.24 14.47 -30.28
C ARG A 554 26.87 13.81 -30.12
N LEU A 555 25.92 14.48 -29.47
CA LEU A 555 24.54 13.99 -29.34
C LEU A 555 23.87 13.84 -30.71
N CYS A 556 23.92 14.86 -31.57
CA CYS A 556 23.38 14.76 -32.92
C CYS A 556 23.99 13.59 -33.70
N THR A 557 25.32 13.42 -33.61
CA THR A 557 26.03 12.28 -34.23
C THR A 557 25.56 10.93 -33.69
N PHE A 558 25.33 10.83 -32.39
CA PHE A 558 24.82 9.63 -31.75
C PHE A 558 23.38 9.30 -32.17
N LEU A 559 22.51 10.31 -32.29
CA LEU A 559 21.14 10.13 -32.78
C LEU A 559 21.11 9.70 -34.27
N ASP A 560 22.02 10.25 -35.09
CA ASP A 560 22.18 9.81 -36.48
C ASP A 560 22.67 8.35 -36.56
N LEU A 561 23.57 7.93 -35.66
CA LEU A 561 23.99 6.52 -35.55
C LEU A 561 22.80 5.60 -35.21
N ILE A 562 21.92 6.01 -34.28
CA ILE A 562 20.72 5.25 -33.92
C ILE A 562 19.84 5.06 -35.16
N HIS A 563 19.59 6.14 -35.91
CA HIS A 563 18.84 6.08 -37.16
C HIS A 563 19.50 5.14 -38.20
N GLN A 564 20.81 5.25 -38.40
CA GLN A 564 21.55 4.39 -39.34
C GLN A 564 21.50 2.90 -38.99
N ARG A 565 21.36 2.57 -37.70
CA ARG A 565 21.20 1.18 -37.22
C ARG A 565 19.76 0.67 -37.29
N GLY A 566 18.84 1.46 -37.84
CA GLY A 566 17.42 1.10 -37.97
C GLY A 566 16.63 1.18 -36.66
N ALA A 567 17.19 1.81 -35.63
CA ALA A 567 16.55 2.01 -34.34
C ALA A 567 15.79 3.34 -34.29
N GLN A 568 14.83 3.44 -33.37
CA GLN A 568 14.00 4.64 -33.21
C GLN A 568 14.51 5.50 -32.06
N PHE A 569 14.43 6.82 -32.20
CA PHE A 569 14.72 7.74 -31.09
C PHE A 569 13.65 8.83 -30.92
N MET A 570 13.60 9.37 -29.71
CA MET A 570 12.89 10.59 -29.37
C MET A 570 13.79 11.47 -28.51
N LEU A 571 14.02 12.71 -28.96
CA LEU A 571 14.77 13.73 -28.25
C LEU A 571 13.81 14.79 -27.70
N SER A 572 13.78 14.96 -26.38
CA SER A 572 13.19 16.14 -25.74
C SER A 572 14.19 17.30 -25.79
N TYR A 573 13.77 18.47 -26.28
CA TYR A 573 14.67 19.61 -26.40
C TYR A 573 13.96 20.97 -26.33
N VAL A 574 14.71 22.03 -26.04
CA VAL A 574 14.24 23.43 -26.10
C VAL A 574 14.95 24.15 -27.23
N LEU A 575 14.27 24.32 -28.37
CA LEU A 575 14.81 25.01 -29.54
C LEU A 575 14.90 26.51 -29.34
N GLN A 576 13.99 27.09 -28.55
CA GLN A 576 13.96 28.53 -28.29
C GLN A 576 13.67 28.82 -26.83
N VAL A 577 14.39 29.76 -26.24
CA VAL A 577 14.03 30.38 -24.97
C VAL A 577 14.40 31.86 -25.02
N GLU A 578 13.43 32.72 -24.76
CA GLU A 578 13.62 34.17 -24.89
C GLU A 578 14.22 34.56 -26.27
N GLY A 579 15.36 35.26 -26.29
CA GLY A 579 16.06 35.67 -27.51
C GLY A 579 17.03 34.64 -28.07
N PHE A 580 17.22 33.49 -27.41
CA PHE A 580 18.11 32.43 -27.88
C PHE A 580 17.34 31.42 -28.73
N TYR A 581 17.84 31.13 -29.94
CA TYR A 581 17.35 30.06 -30.81
C TYR A 581 18.52 29.14 -31.20
N ASN A 582 18.36 27.84 -31.03
CA ASN A 582 19.39 26.87 -31.38
C ASN A 582 19.29 26.47 -32.87
N GLU A 583 19.89 27.28 -33.74
CA GLU A 583 19.93 27.03 -35.19
C GLU A 583 20.63 25.71 -35.55
N GLU A 584 21.62 25.26 -34.77
CA GLU A 584 22.35 24.03 -35.08
C GLU A 584 21.47 22.79 -34.97
N VAL A 585 20.71 22.66 -33.87
CA VAL A 585 19.79 21.53 -33.66
C VAL A 585 18.61 21.61 -34.64
N ALA A 586 18.06 22.80 -34.87
CA ALA A 586 16.97 22.98 -35.82
C ALA A 586 17.38 22.57 -37.25
N ASN A 587 18.53 23.08 -37.72
CA ASN A 587 19.05 22.75 -39.04
C ASN A 587 19.47 21.28 -39.15
N TRP A 588 19.99 20.67 -38.07
CA TRP A 588 20.34 19.25 -38.06
C TRP A 588 19.10 18.36 -38.24
N ALA A 589 18.01 18.65 -37.53
CA ALA A 589 16.76 17.91 -37.65
C ALA A 589 16.16 18.06 -39.06
N GLU A 590 16.14 19.28 -39.60
CA GLU A 590 15.64 19.55 -40.95
C GLU A 590 16.46 18.83 -42.02
N ARG A 591 17.79 18.91 -41.98
CA ARG A 591 18.68 18.27 -42.97
C ARG A 591 18.53 16.74 -43.03
N ASN A 592 18.23 16.11 -41.90
CA ASN A 592 18.02 14.67 -41.81
C ASN A 592 16.55 14.25 -42.03
N ASN A 593 15.63 15.19 -42.28
CA ASN A 593 14.18 14.96 -42.36
C ASN A 593 13.59 14.30 -41.10
N TYR A 594 14.11 14.64 -39.91
CA TYR A 594 13.51 14.21 -38.65
C TYR A 594 12.26 15.03 -38.34
N HIS A 595 11.29 14.39 -37.70
CA HIS A 595 10.02 15.02 -37.33
C HIS A 595 10.21 15.89 -36.09
N VAL A 596 9.91 17.18 -36.21
CA VAL A 596 9.93 18.14 -35.09
C VAL A 596 8.50 18.41 -34.66
N ILE A 597 8.16 18.03 -33.44
CA ILE A 597 6.83 18.12 -32.85
C ILE A 597 6.84 19.20 -31.77
N ASP A 598 6.07 20.27 -31.97
CA ASP A 598 5.94 21.35 -31.01
C ASP A 598 5.07 20.96 -29.81
N ILE A 599 5.52 21.31 -28.61
CA ILE A 599 4.78 21.09 -27.37
C ILE A 599 3.97 22.33 -27.04
N GLU A 600 2.64 22.22 -27.15
CA GLU A 600 1.71 23.35 -26.99
C GLU A 600 1.78 24.02 -25.61
N ILE A 601 2.05 23.23 -24.55
CA ILE A 601 2.16 23.72 -23.17
C ILE A 601 3.55 23.36 -22.63
N PRO A 602 4.55 24.24 -22.81
CA PRO A 602 5.92 23.99 -22.36
C PRO A 602 6.05 23.89 -20.85
N GLN A 603 7.02 23.12 -20.35
CA GLN A 603 7.18 22.92 -18.91
C GLN A 603 7.97 24.03 -18.20
N GLY A 604 7.32 24.95 -17.49
CA GLY A 604 7.92 25.67 -16.36
C GLY A 604 7.32 27.05 -16.08
N ARG A 605 8.04 27.90 -15.33
CA ARG A 605 7.44 29.10 -14.71
C ARG A 605 7.01 30.19 -15.71
N TYR A 606 7.57 30.20 -16.91
CA TYR A 606 7.29 31.17 -17.96
C TYR A 606 7.07 30.41 -19.30
N ASN A 607 6.00 30.77 -20.03
CA ASN A 607 5.63 30.20 -21.34
C ASN A 607 6.44 30.82 -22.50
N ASN A 608 7.66 31.27 -22.23
CA ASN A 608 8.53 31.98 -23.18
C ASN A 608 9.55 31.05 -23.86
N ARG A 609 9.19 29.77 -24.06
CA ARG A 609 10.06 28.77 -24.66
C ARG A 609 9.32 27.97 -25.73
N ARG A 610 10.05 27.50 -26.73
CA ARG A 610 9.63 26.49 -27.70
C ARG A 610 10.27 25.17 -27.31
N GLU A 611 9.51 24.34 -26.62
CA GLU A 611 9.89 22.96 -26.26
C GLU A 611 9.35 22.01 -27.33
N VAL A 612 10.17 21.05 -27.75
CA VAL A 612 9.86 20.15 -28.86
C VAL A 612 10.24 18.70 -28.52
N LEU A 613 9.61 17.77 -29.22
CA LEU A 613 10.09 16.41 -29.40
C LEU A 613 10.63 16.27 -30.83
N ILE A 614 11.79 15.63 -30.99
CA ILE A 614 12.38 15.32 -32.30
C ILE A 614 12.46 13.80 -32.45
N THR A 615 11.83 13.24 -33.49
CA THR A 615 11.79 11.79 -33.77
C THR A 615 12.28 11.45 -35.18
N ASN A 616 12.75 10.22 -35.40
CA ASN A 616 13.19 9.72 -36.70
C ASN A 616 12.19 8.77 -37.38
N TYR A 617 10.92 8.79 -36.96
CA TYR A 617 9.84 7.91 -37.42
C TYR A 617 8.50 8.63 -37.45
#